data_AF-A0A7X8DRY1-F1
#
_entry.id   AF-A0A7X8DRY1-F1
#
_cell.length_a   1.000
_cell.length_b   1.000
_cell.length_c   1.000
_cell.angle_alpha   90.00
_cell.angle_beta   90.00
_cell.angle_gamma   90.00
#
_symmetry.space_group_name_H-M   'P 1'
#
loop_
_entity.id
_entity.type
_entity.pdbx_description
1 polymer ?
#
loop_
_entity_poly.entity_id
_entity_poly.type
_entity_poly.pdbx_seq_one_letter_code
_entity_poly.pdbx_strand_id
1 'polypeptide(L)'
;MTEKQLDFEEALARLEEVVKELEDGGLSLEKSLELFEEGVKLVKFCKLELDQAERKIEIVLKKDEDYNYVEIVPFTAEEED
;
A
#
# COMPACT_ATOMS: atom_id res chain seq x y z
N MET A 1 -10.46 10.05 -23.49
CA MET A 1 -10.03 10.66 -22.22
C MET A 1 -9.75 9.50 -21.30
N THR A 2 -8.51 9.02 -21.24
CA THR A 2 -8.15 7.89 -20.36
C THR A 2 -8.01 8.49 -18.97
N GLU A 3 -8.92 8.16 -18.05
CA GLU A 3 -8.74 8.50 -16.64
C GLU A 3 -7.40 7.93 -16.20
N LYS A 4 -6.51 8.81 -15.70
CA LYS A 4 -5.22 8.39 -15.17
C LYS A 4 -5.51 7.67 -13.86
N GLN A 5 -5.58 6.35 -13.92
CA GLN A 5 -5.61 5.49 -12.74
C GLN A 5 -4.31 5.75 -11.97
N LEU A 6 -4.44 6.08 -10.69
CA LEU A 6 -3.31 6.17 -9.77
C LEU A 6 -2.59 4.82 -9.78
N ASP A 7 -1.29 4.80 -10.07
CA ASP A 7 -0.47 3.58 -9.92
C ASP A 7 0.09 3.45 -8.50
N PHE A 8 0.67 2.29 -8.18
CA PHE A 8 1.14 1.97 -6.83
C PHE A 8 2.21 2.97 -6.35
N GLU A 9 3.16 3.28 -7.24
CA GLU A 9 4.27 4.18 -6.97
C GLU A 9 3.79 5.61 -6.71
N GLU A 10 2.82 6.11 -7.49
CA GLU A 10 2.20 7.41 -7.26
C GLU A 10 1.43 7.45 -5.92
N ALA A 11 0.70 6.39 -5.59
CA ALA A 11 -0.04 6.30 -4.33
C ALA A 11 0.90 6.26 -3.12
N LEU A 12 2.00 5.53 -3.21
CA LEU A 12 3.01 5.43 -2.16
C LEU A 12 3.72 6.78 -1.97
N ALA A 13 4.14 7.43 -3.05
CA ALA A 13 4.77 8.75 -2.98
C ALA A 13 3.84 9.78 -2.33
N ARG A 14 2.54 9.77 -2.69
CA ARG A 14 1.56 10.66 -2.06
C ARG A 14 1.36 10.35 -0.58
N LEU A 15 1.38 9.07 -0.19
CA LEU A 15 1.27 8.69 1.22
C LEU A 15 2.44 9.22 2.04
N GLU A 16 3.67 9.12 1.51
CA GLU A 16 4.87 9.67 2.15
C GLU A 16 4.75 11.20 2.34
N GLU A 17 4.26 11.92 1.32
CA GLU A 17 3.99 13.36 1.44
C GLU A 17 2.96 13.66 2.52
N VAL A 18 1.84 12.93 2.55
CA VAL A 18 0.78 13.11 3.55
C VAL A 18 1.32 12.90 4.96
N VAL A 19 2.11 11.85 5.18
CA VAL A 19 2.76 11.58 6.48
C VAL A 19 3.67 12.73 6.86
N LYS A 20 4.51 13.20 5.94
CA LYS A 20 5.41 14.32 6.18
C LYS A 20 4.65 15.61 6.54
N GLU A 21 3.59 15.94 5.80
CA GLU A 21 2.74 17.11 6.09
C GLU A 21 2.10 17.01 7.48
N LEU A 22 1.67 15.82 7.90
CA LEU A 22 1.11 15.58 9.23
C LEU A 22 2.18 15.70 10.34
N GLU A 23 3.40 15.24 10.09
CA GLU A 23 4.52 15.28 11.04
C GLU A 23 5.13 16.68 11.19
N ASP A 24 5.19 17.46 10.11
CA ASP A 24 5.72 18.84 10.11
C ASP A 24 4.90 19.77 11.01
N GLY A 25 3.62 19.43 11.26
CA GLY A 25 2.72 20.18 12.12
C GLY A 25 2.32 21.55 11.56
N GLY A 26 1.73 22.41 12.39
CA GLY A 26 1.27 23.74 11.96
C GLY A 26 0.00 23.73 11.10
N LEU A 27 -0.63 22.57 10.93
CA LEU A 27 -1.90 22.41 10.24
C LEU A 27 -3.09 22.80 11.14
N SER A 28 -4.18 23.27 10.52
CA SER A 28 -5.46 23.36 11.21
C SER A 28 -6.03 21.95 11.46
N LEU A 29 -6.89 21.82 12.48
CA LEU A 29 -7.55 20.55 12.79
C LEU A 29 -8.30 19.98 11.57
N GLU A 30 -9.01 20.84 10.84
CA GLU A 30 -9.71 20.44 9.62
C GLU A 30 -8.75 19.89 8.57
N LYS A 31 -7.61 20.56 8.36
CA LYS A 31 -6.60 20.09 7.40
C LYS A 31 -5.93 18.79 7.82
N SER A 32 -5.67 18.61 9.11
CA SER A 32 -5.15 17.35 9.66
C SER A 32 -6.13 16.20 9.44
N LEU A 33 -7.44 16.43 9.60
CA LEU A 33 -8.46 15.41 9.35
C LEU A 33 -8.55 15.03 7.86
N GLU A 34 -8.49 16.02 6.96
CA GLU A 34 -8.47 15.76 5.52
C GLU A 34 -7.28 14.88 5.11
N LEU A 35 -6.07 15.25 5.55
CA LEU A 35 -4.85 14.51 5.25
C LEU A 35 -4.87 13.11 5.86
N PHE A 36 -5.41 12.95 7.07
CA PHE A 36 -5.57 11.64 7.68
C PHE A 36 -6.51 10.73 6.87
N GLU A 37 -7.68 11.25 6.45
CA GLU A 37 -8.60 10.49 5.61
C GLU A 37 -7.98 10.10 4.26
N GLU A 38 -7.20 11.02 3.67
CA GLU A 38 -6.44 10.77 2.45
C GLU A 38 -5.42 9.64 2.67
N GLY A 39 -4.60 9.74 3.72
CA GLY A 39 -3.61 8.72 4.08
C GLY A 39 -4.24 7.34 4.28
N VAL A 40 -5.39 7.25 4.97
CA VAL A 40 -6.11 5.98 5.15
C VAL A 40 -6.57 5.38 3.81
N LYS A 41 -7.00 6.21 2.85
CA LYS A 41 -7.39 5.74 1.50
C LYS A 41 -6.18 5.23 0.74
N LEU A 42 -5.05 5.94 0.80
CA LEU A 42 -3.80 5.56 0.14
C LEU A 42 -3.25 4.24 0.70
N VAL A 43 -3.21 4.07 2.03
CA VAL A 43 -2.79 2.81 2.68
C VAL A 43 -3.64 1.63 2.21
N LYS A 44 -4.97 1.79 2.16
CA LYS A 44 -5.88 0.74 1.69
C LYS A 44 -5.63 0.39 0.23
N PHE A 45 -5.37 1.39 -0.61
CA PHE A 45 -5.04 1.18 -2.01
C PHE A 45 -3.71 0.43 -2.17
N CYS A 46 -2.64 0.89 -1.53
CA CYS A 46 -1.32 0.25 -1.61
C CYS A 46 -1.39 -1.21 -1.13
N LYS A 47 -2.10 -1.48 -0.02
CA LYS A 47 -2.29 -2.85 0.46
C LYS A 47 -3.01 -3.72 -0.56
N LEU A 48 -4.08 -3.22 -1.17
CA LEU A 48 -4.83 -3.96 -2.18
C LEU A 48 -3.97 -4.30 -3.41
N GLU A 49 -3.09 -3.40 -3.85
CA GLU A 49 -2.17 -3.65 -4.95
C GLU A 49 -1.12 -4.71 -4.59
N LEU A 50 -0.56 -4.64 -3.38
CA LEU A 50 0.37 -5.66 -2.87
C LEU A 50 -0.30 -7.03 -2.77
N ASP A 51 -1.51 -7.12 -2.19
CA ASP A 51 -2.28 -8.37 -2.09
C ASP A 51 -2.61 -8.96 -3.48
N GLN A 52 -2.77 -8.12 -4.50
CA GLN A 52 -2.96 -8.57 -5.88
C GLN A 52 -1.66 -9.08 -6.50
N ALA A 53 -0.53 -8.41 -6.24
CA ALA A 53 0.78 -8.84 -6.72
C ALA A 53 1.18 -10.19 -6.10
N GLU A 54 1.01 -10.35 -4.79
CA GLU A 54 1.27 -11.59 -4.05
C GLU A 54 0.47 -12.77 -4.63
N ARG A 55 -0.84 -12.60 -4.82
CA ARG A 55 -1.69 -13.64 -5.43
C ARG A 55 -1.26 -14.01 -6.85
N LYS A 56 -0.79 -13.05 -7.65
CA LYS A 56 -0.27 -13.35 -9.00
C LYS A 56 0.99 -14.20 -8.91
N ILE A 57 1.89 -13.91 -7.98
CA ILE A 57 3.11 -14.69 -7.73
C ILE A 57 2.74 -16.12 -7.29
N GLU A 58 1.82 -16.27 -6.33
CA GLU A 58 1.35 -17.58 -5.89
C GLU A 58 0.81 -18.44 -7.04
N ILE A 59 0.01 -17.86 -7.93
CA ILE A 59 -0.57 -18.59 -9.07
C ILE A 59 0.53 -19.06 -10.04
N VAL A 60 1.57 -18.24 -10.25
CA VAL A 60 2.70 -18.61 -11.10
C VAL A 60 3.49 -19.75 -10.47
N LEU A 61 3.82 -19.65 -9.18
CA LEU A 61 4.57 -20.70 -8.48
C LEU A 61 3.79 -22.02 -8.37
N LYS A 62 2.47 -21.99 -8.10
CA LYS A 62 1.62 -23.21 -8.04
C LYS A 62 1.49 -23.92 -9.39
N LYS A 63 1.68 -23.22 -10.51
CA LYS A 63 1.62 -23.80 -11.86
C LYS A 63 2.93 -24.46 -12.30
N ASP A 64 4.02 -24.16 -11.60
CA ASP A 64 5.35 -24.63 -11.93
C ASP A 64 5.73 -25.68 -10.86
N GLU A 65 5.47 -26.96 -11.17
CA GLU A 65 5.56 -28.11 -10.24
C GLU A 65 6.94 -28.30 -9.57
N ASP A 66 7.96 -27.52 -9.95
CA ASP A 66 9.36 -27.66 -9.52
C ASP A 66 9.83 -26.61 -8.49
N TYR A 67 9.07 -25.54 -8.21
CA TYR A 67 9.45 -24.59 -7.16
C TYR A 67 9.06 -25.14 -5.79
N ASN A 68 10.03 -25.80 -5.16
CA ASN A 68 10.03 -26.16 -3.74
C ASN A 68 9.34 -25.06 -2.92
N TYR A 69 8.23 -25.39 -2.24
CA TYR A 69 7.32 -24.47 -1.54
C TYR A 69 8.13 -23.43 -0.73
N VAL A 70 8.31 -22.24 -1.29
CA VAL A 70 8.63 -21.06 -0.50
C VAL A 70 7.34 -20.72 0.20
N GLU A 71 7.28 -20.88 1.52
CA GLU A 71 6.14 -20.39 2.29
C GLU A 71 6.02 -18.89 2.02
N ILE A 72 4.98 -18.52 1.26
CA ILE A 72 4.61 -17.13 1.07
C ILE A 72 3.96 -16.71 2.38
N VAL A 73 4.72 -15.96 3.17
CA VAL A 73 4.24 -15.38 4.41
C VAL A 73 3.61 -14.04 4.05
N PRO A 74 2.30 -13.85 4.28
CA PRO A 74 1.64 -12.58 4.00
C PRO A 74 2.30 -11.46 4.79
N PHE A 75 2.44 -10.29 4.17
CA PHE A 75 2.93 -9.10 4.87
C PHE A 75 1.88 -8.61 5.88
N THR A 76 1.86 -9.23 7.05
CA THR A 76 1.12 -8.75 8.22
C THR A 76 1.98 -7.71 8.90
N ALA A 77 1.46 -6.49 9.05
CA ALA A 77 2.14 -5.39 9.75
C ALA A 77 2.22 -5.61 11.29
N GLU A 78 2.22 -6.85 11.75
CA GLU A 78 2.35 -7.25 13.15
C GLU A 78 3.54 -8.21 13.24
N GLU A 79 4.70 -7.67 13.62
CA GLU A 79 5.72 -8.29 14.49
C GLU A 79 6.90 -7.31 14.66
N GLU A 80 6.78 -6.38 15.61
CA GLU A 80 7.89 -5.94 16.48
C GLU A 80 7.26 -5.57 17.85
N ASP A 81 7.49 -6.42 18.86
CA ASP A 81 7.37 -6.08 20.29
C ASP A 81 8.43 -5.03 20.69
#